data_AF-A0A737C757-F1
#
_entry.id   AF-A0A737C757-F1
#
_cell.length_a   1.000
_cell.length_b   1.000
_cell.length_c   1.000
_cell.angle_alpha   90.00
_cell.angle_beta   90.00
_cell.angle_gamma   90.00
#
_symmetry.space_group_name_H-M   'P 1'
#
loop_
_entity.id
_entity.type
_entity.pdbx_description
1 polymer ?
#
loop_
_entity_poly.entity_id
_entity_poly.type
_entity_poly.pdbx_seq_one_letter_code
_entity_poly.pdbx_strand_id
1 'polypeptide(L)'
;APVLTGAVAAMADEPFDYIGLPFNDTASVNTLVTEMNDTSGRWSYARQLYGHVYTAKIGTLSELVTAGDQFNQQHITLAGYEKETQTPADELAASRTARAAVFIRNDPARPTQTGELVGMLPAPKGKRFTMTEQQTLLSHGVATAYVESGVLRIQRDVTTYRKNAYG
;
A
#
# COMPACT_ATOMS: atom_id res chain seq x y z
N ALA A 1 -10.69 -15.02 -1.11
CA ALA A 1 -10.51 -13.85 -1.99
C ALA A 1 -11.82 -13.56 -2.70
N PRO A 2 -12.27 -12.30 -2.79
CA PRO A 2 -13.36 -11.90 -3.69
C PRO A 2 -12.95 -12.06 -5.17
N VAL A 3 -13.94 -12.09 -6.06
CA VAL A 3 -13.71 -12.04 -7.51
C VAL A 3 -13.66 -10.58 -7.95
N LEU A 4 -12.50 -10.13 -8.44
CA LEU A 4 -12.26 -8.72 -8.84
C LEU A 4 -12.28 -8.48 -10.35
N THR A 5 -12.44 -9.52 -11.18
CA THR A 5 -12.42 -9.40 -12.64
C THR A 5 -13.48 -8.45 -13.18
N GLY A 6 -14.68 -8.44 -12.59
CA GLY A 6 -15.74 -7.49 -12.96
C GLY A 6 -15.39 -6.03 -12.65
N ALA A 7 -14.71 -5.78 -11.52
CA ALA A 7 -14.26 -4.44 -11.16
C ALA A 7 -13.14 -3.95 -12.10
N VAL A 8 -12.17 -4.81 -12.42
CA VAL A 8 -11.10 -4.50 -13.38
C VAL A 8 -11.69 -4.23 -14.77
N ALA A 9 -12.64 -5.05 -15.23
CA ALA A 9 -13.31 -4.80 -16.51
C ALA A 9 -14.06 -3.46 -16.54
N ALA A 10 -14.67 -3.06 -15.42
CA ALA A 10 -15.36 -1.78 -15.29
C ALA A 10 -14.42 -0.57 -15.26
N MET A 11 -13.13 -0.75 -14.94
CA MET A 11 -12.14 0.34 -15.02
C MET A 11 -11.88 0.75 -16.48
N ALA A 12 -11.97 -0.19 -17.44
CA ALA A 12 -11.82 0.04 -18.88
C ALA A 12 -10.64 0.98 -19.22
N ASP A 13 -10.90 2.03 -20.00
CA ASP A 13 -9.94 3.06 -20.40
C ASP A 13 -10.04 4.35 -19.57
N GLU A 14 -10.77 4.30 -18.44
CA GLU A 14 -10.88 5.46 -17.54
C GLU A 14 -9.57 5.67 -16.77
N PRO A 15 -9.04 6.90 -16.69
CA PRO A 15 -7.84 7.20 -15.92
C PRO A 15 -8.10 7.16 -14.41
N PHE A 16 -7.19 6.50 -13.67
CA PHE A 16 -7.26 6.38 -12.22
C PHE A 16 -5.86 6.50 -11.63
N ASP A 17 -5.54 7.67 -11.07
CA ASP A 17 -4.21 7.94 -10.51
C ASP A 17 -3.96 7.21 -9.19
N TYR A 18 -5.01 7.07 -8.37
CA TYR A 18 -4.95 6.49 -7.01
C TYR A 18 -6.03 5.43 -6.86
N ILE A 19 -5.61 4.18 -6.67
CA ILE A 19 -6.49 3.01 -6.62
C ILE A 19 -6.41 2.41 -5.22
N GLY A 20 -7.50 2.50 -4.46
CA GLY A 20 -7.61 1.84 -3.15
C GLY A 20 -8.05 0.39 -3.32
N LEU A 21 -7.25 -0.55 -2.81
CA LEU A 21 -7.57 -1.97 -2.79
C LEU A 21 -7.81 -2.41 -1.33
N PRO A 22 -9.06 -2.71 -0.93
CA PRO A 22 -9.38 -3.07 0.46
C PRO A 22 -8.95 -4.50 0.82
N PHE A 23 -8.48 -5.28 -0.15
CA PHE A 23 -8.09 -6.68 0.02
C PHE A 23 -6.57 -6.83 0.04
N ASN A 24 -6.07 -7.70 0.91
CA ASN A 24 -4.64 -7.98 1.09
C ASN A 24 -4.29 -9.48 0.98
N ASP A 25 -5.23 -10.28 0.48
CA ASP A 25 -4.95 -11.66 0.10
C ASP A 25 -4.21 -11.72 -1.25
N THR A 26 -3.40 -12.74 -1.43
CA THR A 26 -2.50 -12.87 -2.58
C THR A 26 -3.25 -12.90 -3.91
N ALA A 27 -4.45 -13.50 -3.99
CA ALA A 27 -5.21 -13.58 -5.24
C ALA A 27 -5.78 -12.21 -5.65
N SER A 28 -6.31 -11.45 -4.69
CA SER A 28 -6.78 -10.08 -4.93
C SER A 28 -5.66 -9.15 -5.35
N VAL A 29 -4.52 -9.17 -4.64
CA VAL A 29 -3.35 -8.36 -4.99
C VAL A 29 -2.82 -8.75 -6.37
N ASN A 30 -2.68 -10.05 -6.67
CA ASN A 30 -2.22 -10.51 -8.00
C ASN A 30 -3.14 -10.08 -9.15
N THR A 31 -4.45 -9.97 -8.90
CA THR A 31 -5.38 -9.45 -9.92
C THR A 31 -5.01 -8.01 -10.31
N LEU A 32 -4.69 -7.17 -9.33
CA LEU A 32 -4.26 -5.79 -9.58
C LEU A 32 -2.81 -5.72 -10.09
N VAL A 33 -1.93 -6.63 -9.69
CA VAL A 33 -0.59 -6.76 -10.29
C VAL A 33 -0.69 -6.99 -11.79
N THR A 34 -1.54 -7.93 -12.21
CA THR A 34 -1.77 -8.19 -13.64
C THR A 34 -2.36 -6.97 -14.32
N GLU A 35 -3.32 -6.28 -13.72
CA GLU A 35 -3.90 -5.09 -14.34
C GLU A 35 -2.89 -3.94 -14.46
N MET A 36 -1.99 -3.75 -13.49
CA MET A 36 -1.05 -2.63 -13.45
C MET A 36 0.27 -2.86 -14.20
N ASN A 37 0.53 -4.05 -14.75
CA ASN A 37 1.84 -4.40 -15.30
C ASN A 37 2.29 -3.53 -16.51
N ASP A 38 3.61 -3.48 -16.75
CA ASP A 38 4.24 -2.63 -17.77
C ASP A 38 4.22 -3.20 -19.20
N THR A 39 3.81 -4.45 -19.39
CA THR A 39 3.85 -5.14 -20.70
C THR A 39 2.51 -5.06 -21.42
N SER A 40 1.42 -5.41 -20.73
CA SER A 40 0.05 -5.45 -21.25
C SER A 40 -0.97 -4.78 -20.35
N GLY A 41 -0.57 -4.44 -19.12
CA GLY A 41 -1.42 -3.75 -18.15
C GLY A 41 -1.49 -2.25 -18.42
N ARG A 42 -2.03 -1.53 -17.45
CA ARG A 42 -2.28 -0.08 -17.53
C ARG A 42 -1.01 0.74 -17.76
N TRP A 43 0.14 0.29 -17.25
CA TRP A 43 1.44 0.94 -17.47
C TRP A 43 2.11 0.59 -18.80
N SER A 44 1.53 -0.31 -19.59
CA SER A 44 2.05 -0.62 -20.92
C SER A 44 2.03 0.59 -21.85
N TYR A 45 2.96 0.59 -22.81
CA TYR A 45 3.03 1.61 -23.85
C TYR A 45 1.73 1.72 -24.68
N ALA A 46 0.93 0.65 -24.71
CA ALA A 46 -0.31 0.59 -25.47
C ALA A 46 -1.49 1.23 -24.73
N ARG A 47 -1.57 1.05 -23.40
CA ARG A 47 -2.68 1.59 -22.58
C ARG A 47 -2.36 2.97 -22.02
N GLN A 48 -1.15 3.19 -21.49
CA GLN A 48 -0.71 4.46 -20.92
C GLN A 48 -1.66 5.04 -19.85
N LEU A 49 -2.36 4.17 -19.11
CA LEU A 49 -3.30 4.52 -18.05
C LEU A 49 -2.59 4.47 -16.70
N TYR A 50 -1.75 5.45 -16.42
CA TYR A 50 -0.93 5.44 -15.21
C TYR A 50 -1.76 5.51 -13.92
N GLY A 51 -1.16 5.06 -12.82
CA GLY A 51 -1.76 5.07 -11.50
C GLY A 51 -1.00 4.18 -10.51
N HIS A 52 -1.42 4.22 -9.25
CA HIS A 52 -0.80 3.45 -8.17
C HIS A 52 -1.84 2.79 -7.28
N VAL A 53 -1.58 1.53 -6.89
CA VAL A 53 -2.46 0.75 -6.02
C VAL A 53 -1.97 0.81 -4.59
N TYR A 54 -2.89 1.06 -3.66
CA TYR A 54 -2.63 1.08 -2.22
C TYR A 54 -3.47 0.02 -1.54
N THR A 55 -2.83 -0.84 -0.75
CA THR A 55 -3.48 -1.82 0.11
C THR A 55 -2.82 -1.82 1.49
N ALA A 56 -3.45 -2.47 2.45
CA ALA A 56 -2.96 -2.55 3.81
C ALA A 56 -3.16 -3.96 4.39
N LYS A 57 -2.22 -4.38 5.23
CA LYS A 57 -2.28 -5.64 5.97
C LYS A 57 -1.96 -5.38 7.44
N ILE A 58 -2.78 -5.97 8.31
CA ILE A 58 -2.57 -6.02 9.75
C ILE A 58 -1.94 -7.37 10.08
N GLY A 59 -0.88 -7.39 10.88
CA GLY A 59 -0.22 -8.64 11.24
C GLY A 59 0.94 -8.47 12.22
N THR A 60 1.53 -9.61 12.60
CA THR A 60 2.85 -9.66 13.23
C THR A 60 3.93 -9.28 12.23
N LEU A 61 5.12 -8.92 12.73
CA LEU A 61 6.27 -8.61 11.87
C LEU A 61 6.55 -9.73 10.85
N SER A 62 6.55 -10.99 11.29
CA SER A 62 6.82 -12.15 10.43
C SER A 62 5.76 -12.33 9.32
N GLU A 63 4.48 -12.16 9.66
CA GLU A 63 3.39 -12.25 8.68
C GLU A 63 3.48 -11.13 7.63
N LEU A 64 3.85 -9.91 8.05
CA LEU A 64 4.00 -8.78 7.15
C LEU A 64 5.24 -8.92 6.26
N VAL A 65 6.37 -9.38 6.81
CA VAL A 65 7.58 -9.71 6.03
C VAL A 65 7.25 -10.77 4.98
N THR A 66 6.57 -11.84 5.39
CA THR A 66 6.15 -12.91 4.46
C THR A 66 5.25 -12.38 3.36
N ALA A 67 4.33 -11.45 3.67
CA ALA A 67 3.46 -10.83 2.67
C ALA A 67 4.23 -9.92 1.71
N GLY A 68 5.15 -9.09 2.21
CA GLY A 68 6.02 -8.27 1.38
C GLY A 68 6.91 -9.10 0.45
N ASP A 69 7.37 -10.26 0.93
CA ASP A 69 8.22 -11.18 0.17
C ASP A 69 7.53 -11.84 -1.02
N GLN A 70 6.19 -11.87 -1.04
CA GLN A 70 5.42 -12.44 -2.15
C GLN A 70 5.41 -11.54 -3.39
N PHE A 71 5.80 -10.27 -3.25
CA PHE A 71 5.69 -9.28 -4.32
C PHE A 71 7.03 -8.60 -4.61
N ASN A 72 7.16 -8.14 -5.85
CA ASN A 72 8.26 -7.29 -6.33
C ASN A 72 7.71 -6.35 -7.40
N GLN A 73 6.75 -5.50 -7.03
CA GLN A 73 5.93 -4.73 -7.97
C GLN A 73 6.05 -3.23 -7.71
N GLN A 74 6.33 -2.48 -8.77
CA GLN A 74 6.62 -1.04 -8.69
C GLN A 74 5.36 -0.17 -8.54
N HIS A 75 4.19 -0.70 -8.90
CA HIS A 75 2.92 0.07 -8.93
C HIS A 75 1.99 -0.24 -7.77
N ILE A 76 2.51 -0.89 -6.71
CA ILE A 76 1.73 -1.30 -5.55
C ILE A 76 2.46 -0.94 -4.26
N THR A 77 1.76 -0.27 -3.35
CA THR A 77 2.16 -0.07 -1.96
C THR A 77 1.33 -0.96 -1.05
N LEU A 78 2.00 -1.84 -0.31
CA LEU A 78 1.43 -2.64 0.77
C LEU A 78 1.83 -2.01 2.11
N ALA A 79 0.87 -1.40 2.81
CA ALA A 79 1.10 -0.84 4.14
C ALA A 79 0.95 -1.90 5.23
N GLY A 80 1.97 -2.06 6.07
CA GLY A 80 1.96 -2.94 7.22
C GLY A 80 1.55 -2.21 8.50
N TYR A 81 0.62 -2.79 9.24
CA TYR A 81 0.16 -2.29 10.53
C TYR A 81 0.24 -3.38 11.59
N GLU A 82 0.45 -2.98 12.83
CA GLU A 82 0.61 -3.91 13.95
C GLU A 82 -0.66 -4.71 14.20
N LYS A 83 -0.51 -5.96 14.63
CA LYS A 83 -1.61 -6.90 14.90
C LYS A 83 -2.73 -6.34 15.79
N GLU A 84 -2.38 -5.50 16.76
CA GLU A 84 -3.33 -4.89 17.71
C GLU A 84 -3.85 -3.51 17.25
N THR A 85 -3.66 -3.15 15.98
CA THR A 85 -4.29 -1.97 15.37
C THR A 85 -5.81 -2.10 15.44
N GLN A 86 -6.48 -1.03 15.86
CA GLN A 86 -7.93 -1.06 16.15
C GLN A 86 -8.79 -0.80 14.92
N THR A 87 -8.30 0.01 13.99
CA THR A 87 -8.96 0.23 12.69
C THR A 87 -8.76 -0.97 11.76
N PRO A 88 -9.79 -1.39 11.01
CA PRO A 88 -9.66 -2.50 10.07
C PRO A 88 -8.80 -2.14 8.83
N ALA A 89 -8.25 -3.16 8.18
CA ALA A 89 -7.25 -2.98 7.13
C ALA A 89 -7.78 -2.27 5.87
N ASP A 90 -9.04 -2.49 5.52
CA ASP A 90 -9.72 -1.83 4.40
C ASP A 90 -9.86 -0.32 4.62
N GLU A 91 -10.27 0.11 5.81
CA GLU A 91 -10.30 1.53 6.18
C GLU A 91 -8.90 2.16 6.18
N LEU A 92 -7.89 1.44 6.66
CA LEU A 92 -6.50 1.91 6.61
C LEU A 92 -5.99 2.05 5.17
N ALA A 93 -6.33 1.11 4.29
CA ALA A 93 -6.02 1.19 2.86
C ALA A 93 -6.70 2.41 2.23
N ALA A 94 -7.99 2.63 2.50
CA ALA A 94 -8.73 3.79 2.01
C ALA A 94 -8.17 5.12 2.52
N SER A 95 -7.92 5.23 3.82
CA SER A 95 -7.37 6.44 4.46
C SER A 95 -5.98 6.79 3.92
N ARG A 96 -5.12 5.78 3.72
CA ARG A 96 -3.79 5.98 3.14
C ARG A 96 -3.84 6.38 1.68
N THR A 97 -4.72 5.75 0.89
CA THR A 97 -4.99 6.14 -0.51
C THR A 97 -5.41 7.60 -0.59
N ALA A 98 -6.39 8.01 0.24
CA ALA A 98 -6.89 9.37 0.27
C ALA A 98 -5.79 10.38 0.69
N ARG A 99 -4.99 10.04 1.71
CA ARG A 99 -3.88 10.89 2.15
C ARG A 99 -2.82 11.06 1.07
N ALA A 100 -2.42 9.97 0.40
CA ALA A 100 -1.49 10.01 -0.71
C ALA A 100 -2.03 10.89 -1.85
N ALA A 101 -3.30 10.70 -2.23
CA ALA A 101 -3.95 11.49 -3.26
C ALA A 101 -3.93 13.00 -2.97
N VAL A 102 -4.26 13.42 -1.73
CA VAL A 102 -4.23 14.84 -1.35
C VAL A 102 -2.81 15.40 -1.42
N PHE A 103 -1.79 14.66 -0.99
CA PHE A 103 -0.43 15.19 -0.95
C PHE A 103 0.17 15.29 -2.35
N ILE A 104 0.06 14.22 -3.14
CA ILE A 104 0.71 14.11 -4.44
C ILE A 104 -0.03 14.95 -5.50
N ARG A 105 -1.36 15.10 -5.42
CA ARG A 105 -2.10 16.04 -6.30
C ARG A 105 -1.75 17.48 -6.03
N ASN A 106 -1.47 17.84 -4.78
CA ASN A 106 -1.08 19.20 -4.44
C ASN A 106 0.33 19.52 -4.98
N ASP A 107 1.27 18.59 -4.85
CA ASP A 107 2.61 18.70 -5.41
C ASP A 107 3.21 17.28 -5.59
N PRO A 108 3.58 16.87 -6.81
CA PRO A 108 4.17 15.56 -7.06
C PRO A 108 5.51 15.34 -6.34
N ALA A 109 6.23 16.39 -5.96
CA ALA A 109 7.48 16.31 -5.21
C ALA A 109 7.27 16.24 -3.69
N ARG A 110 6.02 16.41 -3.21
CA ARG A 110 5.73 16.40 -1.78
C ARG A 110 5.88 14.99 -1.20
N PRO A 111 6.71 14.81 -0.16
CA PRO A 111 6.78 13.54 0.56
C PRO A 111 5.44 13.20 1.24
N THR A 112 5.00 11.94 1.16
CA THR A 112 3.81 11.45 1.89
C THR A 112 4.03 11.32 3.39
N GLN A 113 5.31 11.36 3.82
CA GLN A 113 5.74 11.28 5.21
C GLN A 113 5.02 12.32 6.07
N THR A 114 4.74 11.97 7.32
CA THR A 114 3.98 12.76 8.31
C THR A 114 2.50 12.94 7.99
N GLY A 115 2.02 12.45 6.83
CA GLY A 115 0.63 12.47 6.44
C GLY A 115 -0.26 11.75 7.44
N GLU A 116 -1.17 12.49 8.07
CA GLU A 116 -2.09 11.96 9.08
C GLU A 116 -3.17 11.07 8.46
N LEU A 117 -3.35 9.87 8.99
CA LEU A 117 -4.44 8.97 8.62
C LEU A 117 -5.65 9.30 9.51
N VAL A 118 -6.44 10.28 9.06
CA VAL A 118 -7.51 10.90 9.86
C VAL A 118 -8.53 9.84 10.30
N GLY A 119 -8.86 9.86 11.58
CA GLY A 119 -9.84 8.94 12.18
C GLY A 119 -9.34 7.50 12.38
N MET A 120 -8.11 7.18 11.99
CA MET A 120 -7.56 5.83 12.14
C MET A 120 -6.96 5.65 13.53
N LEU A 121 -7.40 4.60 14.21
CA LEU A 121 -7.01 4.23 15.56
C LEU A 121 -5.82 3.25 15.51
N PRO A 122 -4.64 3.64 16.01
CA PRO A 122 -3.44 2.81 15.94
C PRO A 122 -3.45 1.70 16.99
N ALA A 123 -2.43 0.83 16.94
CA ALA A 123 -2.19 -0.11 18.04
C ALA A 123 -1.91 0.62 19.37
N PRO A 124 -2.29 0.00 20.51
CA PRO A 124 -1.98 0.51 21.84
C PRO A 124 -0.49 0.77 22.07
N LYS A 125 -0.16 1.65 23.03
CA LYS A 125 1.24 1.86 23.45
C LYS A 125 1.84 0.54 23.93
N GLY A 126 3.09 0.25 23.57
CA GLY A 126 3.78 -1.01 23.89
C GLY A 126 3.50 -2.17 22.92
N LYS A 127 2.59 -1.98 21.95
CA LYS A 127 2.23 -2.97 20.92
C LYS A 127 2.59 -2.51 19.51
N ARG A 128 3.25 -1.35 19.43
CA ARG A 128 3.70 -0.70 18.20
C ARG A 128 5.04 -1.25 17.79
N PHE A 129 5.29 -1.33 16.49
CA PHE A 129 6.60 -1.73 15.99
C PHE A 129 7.68 -0.74 16.43
N THR A 130 8.80 -1.28 16.87
CA THR A 130 10.02 -0.54 17.14
C THR A 130 10.65 -0.04 15.83
N MET A 131 11.57 0.92 15.92
CA MET A 131 12.28 1.41 14.72
C MET A 131 13.00 0.29 13.96
N THR A 132 13.61 -0.66 14.66
CA THR A 132 14.27 -1.81 14.02
C THR A 132 13.28 -2.67 13.24
N GLU A 133 12.11 -2.94 13.79
CA GLU A 133 11.07 -3.72 13.11
C GLU A 133 10.50 -2.96 11.90
N GLN A 134 10.33 -1.64 12.01
CA GLN A 134 9.93 -0.80 10.87
C GLN A 134 10.98 -0.83 9.75
N GLN A 135 12.28 -0.80 10.09
CA GLN A 135 13.35 -0.93 9.10
C GLN A 135 13.32 -2.31 8.41
N THR A 136 13.04 -3.38 9.14
CA THR A 136 12.82 -4.71 8.56
C THR A 136 11.64 -4.69 7.58
N LEU A 137 10.50 -4.10 7.94
CA LEU A 137 9.36 -3.99 7.03
C LEU A 137 9.72 -3.26 5.73
N LEU A 138 10.44 -2.15 5.84
CA LEU A 138 10.88 -1.38 4.68
C LEU A 138 11.83 -2.17 3.76
N SER A 139 12.76 -2.95 4.31
CA SER A 139 13.64 -3.81 3.49
C SER A 139 12.88 -4.95 2.81
N HIS A 140 11.69 -5.30 3.30
CA HIS A 140 10.78 -6.28 2.71
C HIS A 140 9.64 -5.63 1.88
N GLY A 141 9.76 -4.34 1.53
CA GLY A 141 8.84 -3.70 0.58
C GLY A 141 7.46 -3.41 1.19
N VAL A 142 7.40 -3.34 2.53
CA VAL A 142 6.20 -3.02 3.28
C VAL A 142 6.29 -1.58 3.78
N ALA A 143 5.33 -0.75 3.38
CA ALA A 143 5.21 0.63 3.81
C ALA A 143 4.80 0.72 5.28
N THR A 144 5.31 1.74 5.98
CA THR A 144 5.22 1.82 7.44
C THR A 144 4.48 3.05 7.92
N ALA A 145 3.97 3.01 9.15
CA ALA A 145 3.30 4.10 9.82
C ALA A 145 3.81 4.24 11.26
N TYR A 146 3.72 5.43 11.83
CA TYR A 146 4.09 5.71 13.21
C TYR A 146 3.00 6.51 13.91
N VAL A 147 3.06 6.56 15.24
CA VAL A 147 2.07 7.28 16.04
C VAL A 147 2.75 8.39 16.84
N GLU A 148 2.22 9.60 16.70
CA GLU A 148 2.68 10.78 17.42
C GLU A 148 1.47 11.46 18.06
N SER A 149 1.53 11.72 19.38
CA SER A 149 0.44 12.33 20.13
C SER A 149 -0.94 11.65 19.95
N GLY A 150 -0.94 10.33 19.73
CA GLY A 150 -2.15 9.53 19.51
C GLY A 150 -2.64 9.48 18.06
N VAL A 151 -1.99 10.22 17.15
CA VAL A 151 -2.34 10.31 15.74
C VAL A 151 -1.50 9.34 14.92
N LEU A 152 -2.15 8.49 14.11
CA LEU A 152 -1.48 7.62 13.16
C LEU A 152 -1.03 8.41 11.92
N ARG A 153 0.23 8.30 11.55
CA ARG A 153 0.85 9.03 10.44
C ARG A 153 1.64 8.08 9.54
N ILE A 154 1.70 8.42 8.26
CA ILE A 154 2.59 7.77 7.29
C ILE A 154 4.04 8.02 7.74
N GLN A 155 4.79 6.94 7.98
CA GLN A 155 6.22 7.04 8.25
C GLN A 155 6.97 7.07 6.92
N ARG A 156 6.74 6.06 6.07
CA ARG A 156 7.34 5.96 4.75
C ARG A 156 6.46 5.09 3.87
N ASP A 157 6.06 5.65 2.72
CA ASP A 157 5.52 4.85 1.63
C ASP A 157 6.66 4.32 0.79
N VAL A 158 6.61 3.01 0.54
CA VAL A 158 7.45 2.30 -0.42
C VAL A 158 6.56 1.44 -1.28
N THR A 159 7.07 1.04 -2.43
CA THR A 159 6.43 0.03 -3.26
C THR A 159 6.93 -1.34 -2.82
N THR A 160 6.25 -2.40 -3.26
CA THR A 160 6.75 -3.77 -3.00
C THR A 160 8.00 -4.11 -3.82
N TYR A 161 8.42 -3.24 -4.75
CA TYR A 161 9.60 -3.43 -5.58
C TYR A 161 10.88 -3.22 -4.79
N ARG A 162 11.74 -4.23 -4.81
CA ARG A 162 13.00 -4.29 -4.05
C ARG A 162 14.20 -4.69 -4.89
N LYS A 163 13.96 -5.52 -5.91
CA LYS A 163 15.00 -6.10 -6.75
C LYS A 163 14.79 -5.68 -8.18
N ASN A 164 15.85 -5.21 -8.81
CA ASN A 164 15.87 -4.97 -10.25
C ASN A 164 16.33 -6.24 -10.99
N ALA A 165 16.48 -6.15 -12.31
CA ALA A 165 16.91 -7.28 -13.14
C ALA A 165 18.28 -7.87 -12.77
N TYR A 166 19.10 -7.13 -12.00
CA TYR A 166 20.45 -7.53 -11.57
C TYR A 166 20.49 -8.07 -10.13
N GLY A 167 19.37 -8.07 -9.41
CA GLY A 167 19.29 -8.50 -8.01
C GLY A 167 19.28 -7.33 -7.05
#